data_AF-B2ASX8-F1
#
_entry.id   AF-B2ASX8-F1
#
_cell.length_a   1.000
_cell.length_b   1.000
_cell.length_c   1.000
_cell.angle_alpha   90.00
_cell.angle_beta   90.00
_cell.angle_gamma   90.00
#
_symmetry.space_group_name_H-M   'P 1'
#
loop_
_entity.id
_entity.type
_entity.pdbx_description
1 polymer ?
#
loop_
_entity_poly.entity_id
_entity_poly.type
_entity_poly.pdbx_seq_one_letter_code
_entity_poly.pdbx_strand_id
1 'polypeptide(L)'
;IMAMMVSPTDFLDAHYYLYLFVLFTGAFLLRDTLRNRHLSRFPHLNPKPVTELTKTRIRKEFFTTSYTIIRQWFHTNPDKAVRVTADVGDVIILPARLANEIKNDPRLSFGEFIYNSFHASLPGFEGFREGARDSRIVQAVIVRDLTKHLNKVTEPLAEETRLTLDELLPHTVTRAVVSGLGTHGSIQANNLQWPRSL
;
A
#
# COMPACT_ATOMS: atom_id res chain seq x y z
N ILE A 1 12.02 60.00 14.65
CA ILE A 1 12.09 58.52 14.59
C ILE A 1 10.65 58.04 14.71
N MET A 2 10.07 57.55 13.62
CA MET A 2 8.61 57.46 13.43
C MET A 2 7.96 56.41 14.33
N ALA A 3 7.06 56.85 15.22
CA ALA A 3 6.05 55.99 15.81
C ALA A 3 4.95 55.79 14.75
N MET A 4 4.91 54.59 14.16
CA MET A 4 3.92 54.19 13.19
C MET A 4 2.56 54.10 13.92
N MET A 5 1.71 55.09 13.67
CA MET A 5 0.36 55.22 14.21
C MET A 5 -0.52 54.16 13.54
N VAL A 6 -0.71 53.01 14.21
CA VAL A 6 -1.62 51.95 13.76
C VAL A 6 -3.05 52.51 13.74
N SER A 7 -3.72 52.42 12.59
CA SER A 7 -5.05 52.98 12.38
C SER A 7 -6.12 52.14 13.10
N PRO A 8 -7.19 52.74 13.66
CA PRO A 8 -8.30 51.99 14.28
C PRO A 8 -8.97 50.97 13.33
N THR A 9 -8.88 51.19 12.02
CA THR A 9 -9.40 50.29 10.99
C THR A 9 -8.61 48.98 10.92
N ASP A 10 -7.29 49.03 11.16
CA ASP A 10 -6.41 47.86 11.10
C ASP A 10 -6.72 46.85 12.21
N PHE A 11 -7.25 47.34 13.34
CA PHE A 11 -7.63 46.52 14.48
C PHE A 11 -8.94 45.75 14.23
N LEU A 12 -9.95 46.39 13.60
CA LEU A 12 -11.19 45.71 13.23
C LEU A 12 -10.95 44.63 12.16
N ASP A 13 -10.10 44.92 11.17
CA ASP A 13 -9.73 43.98 10.13
C ASP A 13 -9.01 42.75 10.71
N ALA A 14 -8.09 42.95 11.66
CA ALA A 14 -7.38 41.85 12.33
C ALA A 14 -8.34 40.88 13.06
N HIS A 15 -9.37 41.39 13.73
CA HIS A 15 -10.37 40.55 14.40
C HIS A 15 -11.26 39.79 13.42
N TYR A 16 -11.58 40.41 12.28
CA TYR A 16 -12.34 39.75 11.22
C TYR A 16 -11.56 38.57 10.63
N TYR A 17 -10.27 38.74 10.32
CA TYR A 17 -9.43 37.64 9.85
C TYR A 17 -9.25 36.54 10.90
N LEU A 18 -9.13 36.89 12.18
CA LEU A 18 -9.07 35.92 13.28
C LEU A 18 -10.36 35.08 13.35
N TYR A 19 -11.52 35.71 13.23
CA TYR A 19 -12.81 35.01 13.24
C TYR A 19 -12.96 34.06 12.03
N LEU A 20 -12.57 34.52 10.84
CA LEU A 20 -12.54 33.66 9.65
C LEU A 20 -11.59 32.47 9.80
N PHE A 21 -10.41 32.68 10.38
CA PHE A 21 -9.45 31.60 10.65
C PHE A 21 -10.02 30.58 11.64
N VAL A 22 -10.65 31.03 12.73
CA VAL A 22 -11.29 30.14 13.71
C VAL A 22 -12.47 29.38 13.09
N LEU A 23 -13.30 30.04 12.28
CA LEU A 23 -14.39 29.36 11.56
C LEU A 23 -13.86 28.34 10.55
N PHE A 24 -12.83 28.69 9.79
CA PHE A 24 -12.23 27.79 8.80
C PHE A 24 -11.59 26.57 9.46
N THR A 25 -10.80 26.77 10.52
CA THR A 25 -10.19 25.68 11.30
C THR A 25 -11.26 24.84 12.00
N GLY A 26 -12.29 25.46 12.58
CA GLY A 26 -13.42 24.77 13.18
C GLY A 26 -14.20 23.91 12.18
N ALA A 27 -14.50 24.45 10.99
CA ALA A 27 -15.15 23.71 9.91
C ALA A 27 -14.27 22.58 9.37
N PHE A 28 -12.94 22.79 9.27
CA PHE A 28 -11.98 21.79 8.86
C PHE A 28 -11.91 20.62 9.87
N LEU A 29 -11.79 20.92 11.16
CA LEU A 29 -11.77 19.94 12.24
C LEU A 29 -13.10 19.18 12.34
N LEU A 30 -14.23 19.89 12.19
CA LEU A 30 -15.55 19.27 12.17
C LEU A 30 -15.69 18.31 10.99
N ARG A 31 -15.29 18.73 9.78
CA ARG A 31 -15.32 17.89 8.58
C ARG A 31 -14.46 16.64 8.74
N ASP A 32 -13.23 16.79 9.24
CA ASP A 32 -12.33 15.64 9.47
C ASP A 32 -12.90 14.68 10.52
N THR A 33 -13.42 15.22 11.63
CA THR A 33 -14.05 14.44 12.69
C THR A 33 -15.25 13.67 12.16
N LEU A 34 -16.13 14.32 11.37
CA LEU A 34 -17.30 13.70 10.76
C LEU A 34 -16.92 12.61 9.75
N ARG A 35 -15.95 12.88 8.87
CA ARG A 35 -15.43 11.91 7.89
C ARG A 35 -14.87 10.66 8.56
N ASN A 36 -14.16 10.82 9.66
CA ASN A 36 -13.47 9.72 10.34
C ASN A 36 -14.35 8.97 11.35
N ARG A 37 -15.61 9.39 11.59
CA ARG A 37 -16.50 8.71 12.55
C ARG A 37 -16.72 7.24 12.22
N HIS A 38 -16.88 6.90 10.95
CA HIS A 38 -17.10 5.51 10.55
C HIS A 38 -15.91 4.60 10.93
N LEU A 39 -14.69 5.15 10.89
CA LEU A 39 -13.47 4.43 11.22
C LEU A 39 -13.33 4.12 12.72
N SER A 40 -14.06 4.80 13.60
CA SER A 40 -14.05 4.54 15.05
C SER A 40 -14.75 3.24 15.44
N ARG A 41 -15.54 2.65 14.53
CA ARG A 41 -16.26 1.39 14.77
C ARG A 41 -15.37 0.16 14.73
N PHE A 42 -14.17 0.28 14.16
CA PHE A 42 -13.22 -0.82 14.00
C PHE A 42 -12.09 -0.71 15.02
N PRO A 43 -11.62 -1.84 15.59
CA PRO A 43 -10.42 -1.84 16.41
C PRO A 43 -9.23 -1.26 15.63
N HIS A 44 -8.36 -0.50 16.30
CA HIS A 44 -7.20 0.15 15.68
C HIS A 44 -5.92 -0.58 16.11
N LEU A 45 -5.20 -1.18 15.15
CA LEU A 45 -4.01 -2.00 15.42
C LEU A 45 -2.77 -1.20 15.82
N ASN A 46 -2.58 -0.01 15.23
CA ASN A 46 -1.43 0.85 15.50
C ASN A 46 -1.89 2.25 15.94
N PRO A 47 -2.56 2.35 17.10
CA PRO A 47 -3.07 3.61 17.58
C PRO A 47 -1.92 4.57 17.90
N LYS A 48 -2.21 5.84 17.70
CA LYS A 48 -1.27 6.91 18.03
C LYS A 48 -1.38 7.32 19.49
N PRO A 49 -0.25 7.54 20.19
CA PRO A 49 -0.25 8.16 21.50
C PRO A 49 -0.96 9.53 21.44
N VAL A 50 -1.74 9.85 22.47
CA VAL A 50 -2.45 11.13 22.58
C VAL A 50 -1.47 12.32 22.61
N THR A 51 -0.25 12.09 23.09
CA THR A 51 0.84 13.07 23.18
C THR A 51 1.57 13.31 21.85
N GLU A 52 1.39 12.46 20.86
CA GLU A 52 2.07 12.60 19.57
C GLU A 52 1.25 13.58 18.69
N LEU A 53 1.89 14.49 17.95
CA LEU A 53 1.18 15.44 17.06
C LEU A 53 1.10 14.93 15.61
N THR A 54 2.12 14.23 15.14
CA THR A 54 2.19 13.70 13.76
C THR A 54 1.99 12.18 13.73
N LYS A 55 1.57 11.59 12.61
CA LYS A 55 1.45 10.13 12.40
C LYS A 55 2.71 9.49 11.79
N THR A 56 3.78 10.25 11.58
CA THR A 56 4.96 9.82 10.79
C THR A 56 5.65 8.59 11.37
N ARG A 57 5.87 8.55 12.69
CA ARG A 57 6.53 7.42 13.35
C ARG A 57 5.77 6.11 13.14
N ILE A 58 4.46 6.14 13.34
CA ILE A 58 3.59 4.97 13.23
C ILE A 58 3.50 4.48 11.79
N ARG A 59 3.45 5.39 10.82
CA ARG A 59 3.52 5.02 9.40
C ARG A 59 4.83 4.31 9.07
N LYS A 60 5.95 4.83 9.59
CA LYS A 60 7.28 4.23 9.40
C LYS A 60 7.38 2.85 10.06
N GLU A 61 6.89 2.72 11.28
CA GLU A 61 6.87 1.45 12.02
C GLU A 61 5.95 0.41 11.36
N PHE A 62 4.80 0.86 10.84
CA PHE A 62 3.90 0.00 10.11
C PHE A 62 4.51 -0.51 8.81
N PHE A 63 5.31 0.30 8.10
CA PHE A 63 5.99 -0.12 6.88
C PHE A 63 6.85 -1.37 7.10
N THR A 64 7.57 -1.45 8.21
CA THR A 64 8.43 -2.60 8.53
C THR A 64 7.68 -3.78 9.17
N THR A 65 6.57 -3.50 9.86
CA THR A 65 5.93 -4.46 10.78
C THR A 65 4.51 -4.86 10.33
N SER A 66 4.06 -4.37 9.18
CA SER A 66 2.70 -4.55 8.67
C SER A 66 2.27 -6.02 8.62
N TYR A 67 3.08 -6.86 7.98
CA TYR A 67 2.79 -8.28 7.80
C TYR A 67 2.55 -8.99 9.14
N THR A 68 3.43 -8.80 10.11
CA THR A 68 3.37 -9.50 11.41
C THR A 68 2.16 -9.07 12.22
N ILE A 69 1.88 -7.76 12.30
CA ILE A 69 0.76 -7.21 13.06
C ILE A 69 -0.58 -7.65 12.46
N ILE A 70 -0.72 -7.59 11.13
CA ILE A 70 -1.96 -8.00 10.45
C ILE A 70 -2.17 -9.51 10.60
N ARG A 71 -1.13 -10.32 10.37
CA ARG A 71 -1.22 -11.78 10.51
C ARG A 71 -1.62 -12.18 11.93
N GLN A 72 -1.01 -11.57 12.95
CA GLN A 72 -1.33 -11.85 14.34
C GLN A 72 -2.78 -11.50 14.69
N TRP A 73 -3.29 -10.39 14.15
CA TRP A 73 -4.69 -9.98 14.34
C TRP A 73 -5.65 -11.02 13.80
N PHE A 74 -5.50 -11.42 12.53
CA PHE A 74 -6.42 -12.37 11.89
C PHE A 74 -6.26 -13.81 12.39
N HIS A 75 -5.10 -14.18 12.95
CA HIS A 75 -4.95 -15.45 13.66
C HIS A 75 -5.84 -15.50 14.91
N THR A 76 -5.98 -14.37 15.62
CA THR A 76 -6.79 -14.28 16.85
C THR A 76 -8.25 -13.93 16.57
N ASN A 77 -8.50 -13.18 15.50
CA ASN A 77 -9.81 -12.66 15.12
C ASN A 77 -10.05 -12.87 13.61
N PRO A 78 -10.27 -14.11 13.14
CA PRO A 78 -10.36 -14.43 11.72
C PRO A 78 -11.48 -13.67 11.00
N ASP A 79 -12.52 -13.30 11.75
CA ASP A 79 -13.78 -12.81 11.23
C ASP A 79 -14.02 -11.32 11.44
N LYS A 80 -13.08 -10.63 12.08
CA LYS A 80 -13.24 -9.21 12.45
C LYS A 80 -12.37 -8.32 11.59
N ALA A 81 -13.02 -7.38 10.91
CA ALA A 81 -12.36 -6.27 10.25
C ALA A 81 -11.62 -5.39 11.25
N VAL A 82 -10.56 -4.74 10.79
CA VAL A 82 -9.66 -3.95 11.63
C VAL A 82 -9.16 -2.73 10.89
N ARG A 83 -8.93 -1.65 11.62
CA ARG A 83 -8.36 -0.41 11.09
C ARG A 83 -6.86 -0.35 11.36
N VAL A 84 -6.14 0.20 10.40
CA VAL A 84 -4.71 0.46 10.47
C VAL A 84 -4.40 1.84 9.89
N THR A 85 -3.48 2.59 10.50
CA THR A 85 -2.84 3.75 9.88
C THR A 85 -1.64 3.30 9.05
N ALA A 86 -1.78 3.28 7.73
CA ALA A 86 -0.71 3.01 6.77
C ALA A 86 -0.12 4.30 6.17
N ASP A 87 0.88 4.15 5.31
CA ASP A 87 1.48 5.21 4.49
C ASP A 87 0.43 5.93 3.62
N VAL A 88 -0.46 5.17 3.00
CA VAL A 88 -1.60 5.65 2.20
C VAL A 88 -2.73 6.26 3.04
N GLY A 89 -2.62 6.23 4.38
CA GLY A 89 -3.62 6.76 5.30
C GLY A 89 -4.31 5.69 6.14
N ASP A 90 -5.46 6.03 6.70
CA ASP A 90 -6.20 5.11 7.55
C ASP A 90 -7.03 4.15 6.69
N VAL A 91 -6.70 2.86 6.73
CA VAL A 91 -7.34 1.81 5.93
C VAL A 91 -8.05 0.79 6.82
N ILE A 92 -9.12 0.20 6.30
CA ILE A 92 -9.81 -0.93 6.94
C ILE A 92 -9.39 -2.20 6.20
N ILE A 93 -8.90 -3.18 6.95
CA ILE A 93 -8.53 -4.49 6.44
C ILE A 93 -9.67 -5.45 6.76
N LEU A 94 -10.19 -6.09 5.72
CA LEU A 94 -11.33 -7.00 5.79
C LEU A 94 -10.86 -8.46 5.84
N PRO A 95 -11.61 -9.36 6.50
CA PRO A 95 -11.34 -10.79 6.47
C PRO A 95 -11.28 -11.35 5.04
N ALA A 96 -10.34 -12.28 4.79
CA ALA A 96 -10.11 -12.85 3.45
C ALA A 96 -11.36 -13.53 2.84
N ARG A 97 -12.25 -14.08 3.68
CA ARG A 97 -13.51 -14.68 3.22
C ARG A 97 -14.41 -13.73 2.42
N LEU A 98 -14.31 -12.41 2.68
CA LEU A 98 -15.09 -11.39 1.98
C LEU A 98 -14.49 -10.99 0.63
N ALA A 99 -13.33 -11.51 0.25
CA ALA A 99 -12.62 -11.09 -0.97
C ALA A 99 -13.46 -11.23 -2.25
N ASN A 100 -14.29 -12.28 -2.33
CA ASN A 100 -15.17 -12.49 -3.48
C ASN A 100 -16.33 -11.51 -3.56
N GLU A 101 -16.81 -11.00 -2.42
CA GLU A 101 -17.86 -9.97 -2.39
C GLU A 101 -17.26 -8.60 -2.72
N ILE A 102 -16.13 -8.27 -2.09
CA ILE A 102 -15.45 -6.98 -2.25
C ILE A 102 -15.04 -6.73 -3.70
N LYS A 103 -14.48 -7.73 -4.38
CA LYS A 103 -14.00 -7.56 -5.77
C LYS A 103 -15.11 -7.23 -6.77
N ASN A 104 -16.37 -7.57 -6.43
CA ASN A 104 -17.53 -7.38 -7.29
C ASN A 104 -18.40 -6.19 -6.85
N ASP A 105 -18.11 -5.56 -5.70
CA ASP A 105 -18.88 -4.44 -5.19
C ASP A 105 -18.43 -3.13 -5.88
N PRO A 106 -19.31 -2.47 -6.65
CA PRO A 106 -18.95 -1.22 -7.34
C PRO A 106 -18.63 -0.06 -6.38
N ARG A 107 -19.02 -0.16 -5.11
CA ARG A 107 -18.66 0.82 -4.06
C ARG A 107 -17.21 0.68 -3.61
N LEU A 108 -16.56 -0.43 -3.95
CA LEU A 108 -15.18 -0.76 -3.58
C LEU A 108 -14.32 -0.85 -4.84
N SER A 109 -14.12 0.30 -5.48
CA SER A 109 -13.29 0.40 -6.69
C SER A 109 -11.80 0.38 -6.36
N PHE A 110 -11.11 -0.65 -6.84
CA PHE A 110 -9.64 -0.70 -6.78
C PHE A 110 -9.00 0.43 -7.60
N GLY A 111 -9.58 0.77 -8.75
CA GLY A 111 -9.10 1.88 -9.58
C GLY A 111 -9.15 3.21 -8.82
N GLU A 112 -10.28 3.52 -8.18
CA GLU A 112 -10.42 4.75 -7.39
C GLU A 112 -9.45 4.79 -6.20
N PHE A 113 -9.23 3.64 -5.55
CA PHE A 113 -8.22 3.52 -4.49
C PHE A 113 -6.81 3.85 -5.01
N ILE A 114 -6.41 3.30 -6.16
CA ILE A 114 -5.10 3.59 -6.77
C ILE A 114 -5.00 5.06 -7.17
N TYR A 115 -6.04 5.63 -7.78
CA TYR A 115 -6.07 7.03 -8.18
C TYR A 115 -5.74 7.96 -7.00
N ASN A 116 -6.39 7.73 -5.87
CA ASN A 116 -6.22 8.55 -4.67
C ASN A 116 -4.91 8.26 -3.93
N SER A 117 -4.50 6.98 -3.84
CA SER A 117 -3.31 6.58 -3.06
C SER A 117 -2.00 6.92 -3.76
N PHE A 118 -1.99 6.89 -5.10
CA PHE A 118 -0.80 7.15 -5.92
C PHE A 118 -0.82 8.52 -6.58
N HIS A 119 -1.61 9.46 -6.06
CA HIS A 119 -1.63 10.86 -6.47
C HIS A 119 -1.81 11.05 -7.98
N ALA A 120 -2.66 10.22 -8.60
CA ALA A 120 -2.85 10.19 -10.04
C ALA A 120 -3.39 11.51 -10.63
N SER A 121 -3.89 12.41 -9.80
CA SER A 121 -4.29 13.77 -10.19
C SER A 121 -3.11 14.70 -10.48
N LEU A 122 -1.90 14.37 -10.03
CA LEU A 122 -0.71 15.22 -10.22
C LEU A 122 -0.12 15.03 -11.62
N PRO A 123 0.36 16.10 -12.27
CA PRO A 123 1.17 15.98 -13.48
C PRO A 123 2.40 15.09 -13.23
N GLY A 124 2.72 14.19 -14.15
CA GLY A 124 3.79 13.19 -14.03
C GLY A 124 3.35 11.83 -13.46
N PHE A 125 2.09 11.68 -13.04
CA PHE A 125 1.51 10.43 -12.55
C PHE A 125 0.43 9.88 -13.49
N GLU A 126 0.54 10.19 -14.79
CA GLU A 126 -0.46 9.83 -15.80
C GLU A 126 -0.60 8.31 -15.98
N GLY A 127 0.46 7.53 -15.75
CA GLY A 127 0.38 6.08 -15.77
C GLY A 127 -0.62 5.54 -14.76
N PHE A 128 -0.63 6.08 -13.53
CA PHE A 128 -1.62 5.73 -12.52
C PHE A 128 -2.99 6.30 -12.86
N ARG A 129 -3.06 7.49 -13.47
CA ARG A 129 -4.33 8.10 -13.91
C ARG A 129 -5.04 7.26 -14.95
N GLU A 130 -4.31 6.82 -15.97
CA GLU A 130 -4.87 5.99 -17.04
C GLU A 130 -5.11 4.55 -16.59
N GLY A 131 -4.22 3.99 -15.75
CA GLY A 131 -4.39 2.65 -15.20
C GLY A 131 -5.49 2.53 -14.14
N ALA A 132 -5.81 3.61 -13.43
CA ALA A 132 -6.89 3.66 -12.45
C ALA A 132 -8.28 3.90 -13.06
N ARG A 133 -8.35 4.31 -14.32
CA ARG A 133 -9.63 4.43 -15.02
C ARG A 133 -10.21 3.04 -15.24
N ASP A 134 -11.52 2.92 -15.13
CA ASP A 134 -12.27 1.71 -15.50
C ASP A 134 -12.31 1.48 -17.03
N SER A 135 -11.35 2.05 -17.76
CA SER A 135 -11.17 1.84 -19.19
C SER A 135 -10.60 0.44 -19.39
N ARG A 136 -11.50 -0.51 -19.62
CA ARG A 136 -11.17 -1.91 -19.97
C ARG A 136 -10.25 -2.01 -21.19
N ILE A 137 -10.13 -0.96 -22.00
CA ILE A 137 -9.30 -0.92 -23.21
C ILE A 137 -7.81 -1.08 -22.87
N VAL A 138 -7.30 -0.32 -21.90
CA VAL A 138 -5.87 -0.38 -21.52
C VAL A 138 -5.54 -1.77 -20.99
N GLN A 139 -6.37 -2.29 -20.08
CA GLN A 139 -6.20 -3.64 -19.53
C GLN A 139 -6.31 -4.72 -20.62
N ALA A 140 -7.27 -4.60 -21.55
CA ALA A 140 -7.46 -5.57 -22.63
C ALA A 140 -6.27 -5.57 -23.61
N VAL A 141 -5.73 -4.40 -23.94
CA VAL A 141 -4.53 -4.28 -24.78
C VAL A 141 -3.33 -4.92 -24.09
N ILE A 142 -3.09 -4.60 -22.80
CA ILE A 142 -2.01 -5.19 -22.01
C ILE A 142 -2.12 -6.72 -21.99
N VAL A 143 -3.29 -7.26 -21.62
CA VAL A 143 -3.51 -8.71 -21.56
C VAL A 143 -3.32 -9.36 -22.92
N ARG A 144 -3.87 -8.76 -23.98
CA ARG A 144 -3.73 -9.26 -25.36
C ARG A 144 -2.26 -9.31 -25.78
N ASP A 145 -1.52 -8.23 -25.55
CA ASP A 145 -0.14 -8.13 -26.02
C ASP A 145 0.80 -9.01 -25.18
N LEU A 146 0.60 -9.08 -23.86
CA LEU A 146 1.30 -10.04 -22.99
C LEU A 146 1.04 -11.48 -23.47
N THR A 147 -0.21 -11.84 -23.71
CA THR A 147 -0.58 -13.20 -24.16
C THR A 147 0.07 -13.56 -25.50
N LYS A 148 0.10 -12.62 -26.46
CA LYS A 148 0.74 -12.85 -27.77
C LYS A 148 2.25 -13.02 -27.68
N HIS A 149 2.91 -12.27 -26.81
CA HIS A 149 4.37 -12.24 -26.72
C HIS A 149 4.92 -13.24 -25.72
N LEU A 150 4.07 -13.89 -24.90
CA LEU A 150 4.50 -14.83 -23.87
C LEU A 150 5.43 -15.93 -24.42
N ASN A 151 5.05 -16.54 -25.54
CA ASN A 151 5.86 -17.58 -26.19
C ASN A 151 7.18 -17.04 -26.77
N LYS A 152 7.27 -15.74 -27.05
CA LYS A 152 8.47 -15.11 -27.62
C LYS A 152 9.44 -14.61 -26.55
N VAL A 153 8.97 -14.27 -25.36
CA VAL A 153 9.81 -13.70 -24.29
C VAL A 153 10.32 -14.76 -23.32
N THR A 154 9.64 -15.89 -23.18
CA THR A 154 9.96 -16.89 -22.15
C THR A 154 11.32 -17.55 -22.38
N GLU A 155 11.62 -17.98 -23.61
CA GLU A 155 12.89 -18.64 -23.95
C GLU A 155 14.09 -17.67 -23.88
N PRO A 156 14.05 -16.45 -24.47
CA PRO A 156 15.12 -15.47 -24.29
C PRO A 156 15.34 -15.08 -22.84
N LEU A 157 14.27 -14.91 -22.04
CA LEU A 157 14.40 -14.57 -20.63
C LEU A 157 15.08 -15.69 -19.83
N ALA A 158 14.78 -16.95 -20.13
CA ALA A 158 15.44 -18.09 -19.48
C ALA A 158 16.94 -18.14 -19.82
N GLU A 159 17.30 -17.87 -21.08
CA GLU A 159 18.70 -17.85 -21.50
C GLU A 159 19.48 -16.69 -20.87
N GLU A 160 18.94 -15.47 -20.88
CA GLU A 160 19.56 -14.32 -20.20
C GLU A 160 19.72 -14.56 -18.69
N THR A 161 18.73 -15.20 -18.06
CA THR A 161 18.81 -15.58 -16.64
C THR A 161 19.91 -16.60 -16.41
N ARG A 162 20.06 -17.60 -17.30
CA ARG A 162 21.13 -18.61 -17.21
C ARG A 162 22.51 -17.97 -17.35
N LEU A 163 22.69 -17.09 -18.33
CA LEU A 163 23.93 -16.37 -18.54
C LEU A 163 24.30 -15.50 -17.33
N THR A 164 23.33 -14.75 -16.81
CA THR A 164 23.51 -13.91 -15.61
C THR A 164 23.84 -14.76 -14.38
N LEU A 165 23.23 -15.95 -14.25
CA LEU A 165 23.50 -16.86 -13.16
C LEU A 165 24.93 -17.41 -13.23
N ASP A 166 25.41 -17.78 -14.42
CA ASP A 166 26.78 -18.25 -14.63
C ASP A 166 27.80 -17.12 -14.37
N GLU A 167 27.46 -15.87 -14.68
CA GLU A 167 28.29 -14.69 -14.40
C GLU A 167 28.37 -14.37 -12.90
N LEU A 168 27.22 -14.33 -12.21
CA LEU A 168 27.13 -13.95 -10.80
C LEU A 168 27.55 -15.08 -9.84
N LEU A 169 27.34 -16.34 -10.24
CA LEU A 169 27.73 -17.52 -9.48
C LEU A 169 28.78 -18.32 -10.26
N PRO A 170 30.05 -17.86 -10.29
CA PRO A 170 31.11 -18.59 -10.97
C PRO A 170 31.25 -20.01 -10.39
N HIS A 171 31.60 -20.95 -11.29
CA HIS A 171 31.53 -22.41 -11.14
C HIS A 171 32.16 -23.05 -9.87
N THR A 172 32.84 -22.28 -9.02
CA THR A 172 33.35 -22.70 -7.71
C THR A 172 32.24 -22.99 -6.71
N VAL A 173 31.12 -22.25 -6.72
CA VAL A 173 29.97 -22.54 -5.85
C VAL A 173 29.16 -23.73 -6.38
N THR A 174 29.02 -23.84 -7.71
CA THR A 174 28.31 -24.95 -8.37
C THR A 174 29.02 -26.29 -8.12
N ARG A 175 30.36 -26.32 -8.11
CA ARG A 175 31.12 -27.52 -7.70
C ARG A 175 30.93 -27.87 -6.22
N ALA A 176 30.82 -26.90 -5.32
CA ALA A 176 30.57 -27.16 -3.90
C ALA A 176 29.16 -27.74 -3.65
N VAL A 177 28.15 -27.24 -4.36
CA VAL A 177 26.77 -27.77 -4.29
C VAL A 177 26.68 -29.16 -4.93
N VAL A 178 27.30 -29.37 -6.09
CA VAL A 178 27.30 -30.68 -6.78
C VAL A 178 28.14 -31.72 -6.03
N SER A 179 29.25 -31.34 -5.39
CA SER A 179 30.05 -32.24 -4.54
C SER A 179 29.39 -32.53 -3.19
N GLY A 180 28.58 -31.61 -2.64
CA GLY A 180 27.73 -31.86 -1.48
C GLY A 180 26.54 -32.79 -1.76
N LEU A 181 26.14 -32.93 -3.02
CA LEU A 181 25.05 -33.82 -3.47
C LEU A 181 25.53 -35.19 -3.98
N GLY A 182 26.84 -35.40 -4.10
CA GLY A 182 27.41 -36.65 -4.59
C GLY A 182 28.21 -37.37 -3.52
N THR A 183 27.56 -38.20 -2.70
CA THR A 183 28.15 -39.44 -2.10
C THR A 183 27.22 -40.24 -1.19
N HIS A 184 25.94 -39.90 -1.00
CA HIS A 184 25.03 -40.83 -0.30
C HIS A 184 23.57 -40.71 -0.73
N GLY A 185 23.05 -41.79 -1.33
CA GLY A 185 21.63 -42.10 -1.35
C GLY A 185 20.84 -41.55 -2.55
N SER A 186 20.41 -42.47 -3.40
CA SER A 186 19.33 -42.31 -4.38
C SER A 186 18.13 -41.54 -3.80
N ILE A 187 17.88 -40.32 -4.28
CA ILE A 187 16.65 -39.59 -3.96
C ILE A 187 15.53 -40.17 -4.84
N GLN A 188 14.68 -40.99 -4.22
CA GLN A 188 13.38 -41.34 -4.79
C GLN A 188 12.54 -40.08 -5.00
N ALA A 189 11.98 -39.93 -6.19
CA ALA A 189 11.17 -38.80 -6.65
C ALA A 189 9.79 -38.64 -5.97
N ASN A 190 9.61 -39.12 -4.73
CA ASN A 190 8.31 -39.15 -4.04
C ASN A 190 8.19 -38.15 -2.87
N ASN A 191 9.16 -37.27 -2.65
CA ASN A 191 9.17 -36.40 -1.46
C ASN A 191 9.20 -34.89 -1.73
N LEU A 192 8.75 -34.44 -2.91
CA LEU A 192 8.37 -33.03 -3.12
C LEU A 192 7.01 -32.75 -2.48
N GLN A 193 6.95 -32.91 -1.15
CA GLN A 193 5.85 -32.41 -0.34
C GLN A 193 6.12 -30.92 -0.10
N TRP A 194 5.46 -30.05 -0.87
CA TRP A 194 5.44 -28.61 -0.58
C TRP A 194 5.03 -28.38 0.88
N PRO A 195 5.68 -27.48 1.63
CA PRO A 195 5.29 -27.19 3.00
C PRO A 195 3.86 -26.65 3.01
N ARG A 196 2.90 -27.52 3.36
CA ARG A 196 1.54 -27.12 3.73
C ARG A 196 1.60 -26.58 5.15
N SER A 197 1.98 -25.31 5.28
CA SER A 197 1.63 -24.53 6.46
C SER A 197 0.60 -23.49 6.06
N LEU A 198 -0.67 -23.84 6.32
CA LEU A 198 -1.77 -22.91 6.58
C LEU A 198 -1.48 -22.11 7.85
#